data_AF-A0A2K0XPB3-F1
#
_entry.id   AF-A0A2K0XPB3-F1
#
_cell.length_a   1.000
_cell.length_b   1.000
_cell.length_c   1.000
_cell.angle_alpha   90.00
_cell.angle_beta   90.00
_cell.angle_gamma   90.00
#
_symmetry.space_group_name_H-M   'P 1'
#
loop_
_entity.id
_entity.type
_entity.pdbx_description
1 polymer ?
#
loop_
_entity_poly.entity_id
_entity_poly.type
_entity_poly.pdbx_seq_one_letter_code
_entity_poly.pdbx_strand_id
1 'polypeptide(L)' 'MNKNRRKELESISAELEALKERLETTRDEEQEAYDNMPEGLQESERGELMYGYIDDMDNGISDLESLVDSLNEIIES' A
#
# COMPACT_ATOMS: atom_id res chain seq x y z
N MET A 1 -15.22 24.14 -0.38
CA MET A 1 -16.08 22.95 -0.13
C MET A 1 -17.05 23.21 1.04
N ASN A 2 -18.14 22.43 1.22
CA ASN A 2 -18.99 22.59 2.43
C ASN A 2 -18.55 21.63 3.55
N LYS A 3 -18.96 21.89 4.79
CA LYS A 3 -18.51 21.13 5.97
C LYS A 3 -18.80 19.63 5.87
N ASN A 4 -19.93 19.23 5.31
CA ASN A 4 -20.29 17.81 5.21
C ASN A 4 -19.42 17.07 4.19
N ARG A 5 -19.18 17.66 3.02
CA ARG A 5 -18.28 17.07 2.02
C ARG A 5 -16.83 17.00 2.51
N ARG A 6 -16.38 18.00 3.27
CA ARG A 6 -15.04 17.99 3.88
C ARG A 6 -14.88 16.81 4.86
N LYS A 7 -15.87 16.61 5.73
CA LYS A 7 -15.88 15.47 6.67
C LYS A 7 -15.88 14.11 5.98
N GLU A 8 -16.60 14.00 4.86
CA GLU A 8 -16.59 12.76 4.08
C GLU A 8 -15.19 12.48 3.52
N LEU A 9 -14.52 13.49 2.96
CA LEU A 9 -13.14 13.33 2.48
C LEU A 9 -12.16 13.01 3.60
N GLU A 10 -12.32 13.59 4.79
CA GLU A 10 -11.53 13.24 5.98
C GLU A 10 -11.72 11.75 6.35
N SER A 11 -12.96 11.24 6.30
CA SER A 11 -13.26 9.82 6.56
C SER A 11 -12.63 8.91 5.51
N ILE A 12 -12.77 9.26 4.23
CA ILE A 12 -12.17 8.50 3.13
C ILE A 12 -10.64 8.47 3.26
N SER A 13 -10.01 9.61 3.58
CA SER A 13 -8.56 9.71 3.78
C SER A 13 -8.10 8.77 4.90
N ALA A 14 -8.78 8.78 6.05
CA ALA A 14 -8.48 7.89 7.17
C ALA A 14 -8.67 6.39 6.83
N GLU A 15 -9.68 6.05 6.03
CA GLU A 15 -9.88 4.67 5.56
C GLU A 15 -8.78 4.22 4.60
N LEU A 16 -8.29 5.11 3.73
CA LEU A 16 -7.18 4.83 2.81
C LEU A 16 -5.87 4.66 3.57
N GLU A 17 -5.58 5.51 4.56
CA GLU A 17 -4.40 5.35 5.44
C GLU A 17 -4.44 4.00 6.17
N ALA A 18 -5.57 3.63 6.77
CA ALA A 18 -5.73 2.34 7.44
C ALA A 18 -5.60 1.14 6.47
N LEU A 19 -6.06 1.30 5.22
CA LEU A 19 -5.86 0.27 4.19
C LEU A 19 -4.39 0.16 3.78
N LYS A 20 -3.69 1.29 3.66
CA LYS A 20 -2.26 1.35 3.36
C LYS A 20 -1.44 0.62 4.41
N GLU A 21 -1.65 0.92 5.70
CA GLU A 21 -0.94 0.24 6.81
C GLU A 21 -1.15 -1.28 6.79
N ARG A 22 -2.36 -1.73 6.43
CA ARG A 22 -2.66 -3.16 6.29
C ARG A 22 -1.96 -3.79 5.08
N LEU A 23 -1.84 -3.04 3.98
CA LEU A 23 -1.11 -3.49 2.80
C LEU A 23 0.40 -3.56 3.07
N GLU A 24 0.97 -2.55 3.73
CA GLU A 24 2.36 -2.53 4.22
C GLU A 24 2.65 -3.75 5.09
N THR A 25 1.78 -4.05 6.07
CA THR A 25 1.92 -5.24 6.93
C THR A 25 1.94 -6.53 6.10
N THR A 26 1.04 -6.66 5.13
CA THR A 26 0.97 -7.86 4.27
C THR A 26 2.19 -7.97 3.37
N ARG A 27 2.65 -6.85 2.80
CA ARG A 27 3.87 -6.78 1.99
C ARG A 27 5.08 -7.21 2.80
N ASP A 28 5.21 -6.71 4.02
CA ASP A 28 6.31 -7.05 4.93
C ASP A 28 6.32 -8.55 5.27
N GLU A 29 5.14 -9.16 5.48
CA GLU A 29 4.99 -10.61 5.67
C GLU A 29 5.43 -11.41 4.43
N GLU A 30 5.06 -10.97 3.23
CA GLU A 30 5.50 -11.60 1.97
C GLU A 30 7.01 -11.43 1.73
N GLN A 31 7.58 -10.26 2.06
CA GLN A 31 9.02 -10.03 1.98
C GLN A 31 9.78 -10.93 2.96
N GLU A 32 9.31 -11.06 4.21
CA GLU A 32 9.89 -11.99 5.18
C GLU A 32 9.78 -13.44 4.70
N ALA A 33 8.65 -13.83 4.10
CA ALA A 33 8.49 -15.16 3.51
C ALA A 33 9.47 -15.40 2.36
N TYR A 34 9.68 -14.41 1.50
CA TYR A 34 10.65 -14.46 0.41
C TYR A 34 12.09 -14.56 0.90
N ASP A 35 12.48 -13.70 1.84
CA ASP A 35 13.84 -13.64 2.39
C ASP A 35 14.22 -14.92 3.13
N ASN A 36 13.25 -15.60 3.74
CA ASN A 36 13.44 -16.87 4.42
C ASN A 36 13.48 -18.09 3.47
N MET A 37 13.19 -17.92 2.17
CA MET A 37 13.33 -19.00 1.20
C MET A 37 14.80 -19.35 0.93
N PRO A 38 15.13 -20.63 0.64
CA PRO A 38 16.44 -20.99 0.09
C PRO A 38 16.74 -20.20 -1.19
N GLU A 39 18.00 -19.78 -1.39
CA GLU A 39 18.45 -19.00 -2.58
C GLU A 39 18.00 -19.66 -3.91
N GLY A 40 18.12 -20.99 -4.04
CA GLY A 40 17.68 -21.68 -5.25
C GLY A 40 16.17 -21.66 -5.50
N LEU A 41 15.34 -21.35 -4.50
CA LEU A 41 13.91 -21.09 -4.66
C LEU A 41 13.62 -19.62 -4.93
N GLN A 42 14.42 -18.70 -4.39
CA GLN A 42 14.34 -17.27 -4.73
C GLN A 42 14.63 -17.04 -6.22
N GLU A 43 15.63 -17.73 -6.77
CA GLU A 43 15.97 -17.69 -8.20
C GLU A 43 15.05 -18.52 -9.10
N SER A 44 14.05 -19.20 -8.52
CA SER A 44 13.09 -19.98 -9.30
C SER A 44 11.98 -19.09 -9.85
N GLU A 45 11.25 -19.56 -10.87
CA GLU A 45 10.05 -18.89 -11.39
C GLU A 45 9.05 -18.54 -10.27
N ARG A 46 8.96 -19.39 -9.25
CA ARG A 46 8.12 -19.10 -8.08
C ARG A 46 8.64 -17.92 -7.26
N GLY A 47 9.95 -17.82 -7.06
CA GLY A 47 10.56 -16.70 -6.34
C GLY A 47 10.39 -15.40 -7.11
N GLU A 48 10.62 -15.41 -8.42
CA GLU A 48 10.38 -14.26 -9.29
C GLU A 48 8.90 -13.78 -9.23
N LEU A 49 7.95 -14.71 -9.22
CA LEU A 49 6.52 -14.38 -9.06
C LEU A 49 6.22 -13.74 -7.69
N MET A 50 6.77 -14.29 -6.61
CA MET A 50 6.60 -13.72 -5.26
C MET A 50 7.19 -12.31 -5.18
N TYR A 51 8.39 -12.10 -5.73
CA TYR A 51 9.01 -10.78 -5.81
C TYR A 51 8.15 -9.81 -6.63
N GLY A 52 7.57 -10.26 -7.74
CA GLY A 52 6.63 -9.45 -8.53
C GLY A 52 5.39 -9.02 -7.75
N TYR A 53 4.83 -9.90 -6.92
CA TYR A 53 3.70 -9.53 -6.05
C TYR A 53 4.10 -8.49 -5.00
N ILE A 54 5.30 -8.60 -4.43
CA ILE A 54 5.82 -7.62 -3.47
C ILE A 54 6.00 -6.25 -4.15
N ASP A 55 6.57 -6.21 -5.36
CA ASP A 55 6.73 -4.98 -6.15
C ASP A 55 5.37 -4.34 -6.48
N ASP A 56 4.38 -5.15 -6.90
CA ASP A 56 3.01 -4.69 -7.13
C ASP A 56 2.37 -4.12 -5.86
N MET A 57 2.64 -4.70 -4.68
CA MET A 57 2.17 -4.17 -3.40
C MET A 57 2.84 -2.83 -3.05
N ASP A 58 4.15 -2.69 -3.29
CA ASP A 58 4.89 -1.44 -3.07
C ASP A 58 4.39 -0.30 -3.98
N ASN A 59 4.07 -0.62 -5.23
CA ASN A 59 3.40 0.31 -6.14
C ASN A 59 2.02 0.71 -5.59
N GLY A 60 1.22 -0.25 -5.12
CA GLY A 60 -0.08 0.02 -4.52
C GLY A 60 -0.01 0.89 -3.25
N ILE A 61 1.00 0.70 -2.40
CA ILE A 61 1.25 1.54 -1.22
C ILE A 61 1.53 2.97 -1.65
N SER A 62 2.42 3.16 -2.64
CA SER A 62 2.78 4.49 -3.16
C SER A 62 1.59 5.22 -3.79
N ASP A 63 0.72 4.49 -4.49
CA ASP A 63 -0.51 5.03 -5.07
C ASP A 63 -1.50 5.48 -3.98
N LEU A 64 -1.62 4.72 -2.89
CA LEU A 64 -2.46 5.09 -1.74
C LEU A 64 -1.93 6.35 -1.05
N GLU A 65 -0.62 6.47 -0.85
CA GLU A 65 0.00 7.69 -0.29
C GLU A 65 -0.31 8.92 -1.15
N SER A 66 -0.11 8.80 -2.46
CA SER A 66 -0.36 9.89 -3.41
C SER A 66 -1.83 10.32 -3.42
N LEU A 67 -2.75 9.36 -3.25
CA LEU A 67 -4.17 9.64 -3.15
C LEU A 67 -4.52 10.36 -1.84
N VAL A 68 -3.99 9.91 -0.71
CA VAL A 68 -4.17 10.55 0.60
C VAL A 68 -3.67 12.00 0.58
N ASP A 69 -2.48 12.24 0.03
CA ASP A 69 -1.92 13.59 -0.12
C ASP A 69 -2.84 14.49 -0.97
N SER A 70 -3.35 13.97 -2.09
CA SER A 70 -4.30 14.68 -2.95
C SER A 70 -5.60 15.03 -2.22
N LEU A 71 -6.11 14.13 -1.37
CA LEU A 71 -7.30 14.39 -0.55
C LEU A 71 -7.03 15.45 0.51
N ASN A 72 -5.86 15.41 1.15
CA ASN A 72 -5.46 16.39 2.16
C ASN A 72 -5.36 17.81 1.56
N GLU A 73 -4.81 17.96 0.36
CA GLU A 73 -4.80 19.24 -0.36
C GLU A 73 -6.23 19.78 -0.62
N ILE A 74 -7.16 18.92 -1.03
CA ILE A 74 -8.57 19.29 -1.24
C ILE A 74 -9.23 19.70 0.08
N ILE A 75 -8.94 18.98 1.17
CA ILE A 75 -9.47 19.26 2.51
C ILE A 75 -8.97 20.63 2.99
N GLU A 76 -7.71 20.97 2.75
CA GLU A 76 -7.11 22.23 3.18
C GLU A 76 -7.57 23.45 2.33
N SER A 77 -8.03 23.22 1.09
CA SER A 77 -8.55 24.26 0.17
C SER A 77 -9.87 24.94 0.56
#